data_AF-A0A5K1B3L0-F1
#
_entry.id   AF-A0A5K1B3L0-F1
#
_cell.length_a   1.000
_cell.length_b   1.000
_cell.length_c   1.000
_cell.angle_alpha   90.00
_cell.angle_beta   90.00
_cell.angle_gamma   90.00
#
_symmetry.space_group_name_H-M   'P 1'
#
loop_
_entity.id
_entity.type
_entity.pdbx_description
1 polymer ?
#
loop_
_entity_poly.entity_id
_entity_poly.type
_entity_poly.pdbx_seq_one_letter_code
_entity_poly.pdbx_strand_id
1 'polypeptide(L)' 'IENEYGNVMQQYGNAGKEYLKWAAGMAVSLNASVPWIMCQQSDAPAPM' A
#
# COMPACT_ATOMS: atom_id res chain seq x y z
N ILE A 1 6.74 1.75 -1.59
CA ILE A 1 5.76 1.86 -2.69
C ILE A 1 4.61 2.74 -2.26
N GLU A 2 3.98 3.42 -3.22
CA GLU A 2 3.11 4.58 -2.98
C GLU A 2 3.80 5.72 -2.20
N ASN A 3 3.23 6.91 -2.27
CA ASN A 3 3.70 8.05 -1.50
C ASN A 3 2.54 8.84 -0.93
N GLU A 4 2.38 8.82 0.40
CA GLU A 4 1.37 9.59 1.12
C GLU A 4 -0.08 9.30 0.69
N TYR A 5 -0.32 8.12 0.10
CA TYR A 5 -1.65 7.74 -0.37
C TYR A 5 -2.70 7.72 0.74
N GLY A 6 -2.30 7.45 1.99
CA GLY A 6 -3.17 7.52 3.16
C GLY A 6 -3.87 8.88 3.33
N ASN A 7 -3.26 9.97 2.85
CA ASN A 7 -3.84 11.32 2.90
C ASN A 7 -5.01 11.50 1.92
N VAL A 8 -5.08 10.71 0.85
CA VAL A 8 -6.12 10.82 -0.20
C VAL A 8 -7.05 9.62 -0.26
N MET A 9 -6.65 8.47 0.31
CA MET A 9 -7.37 7.21 0.24
C MET A 9 -8.84 7.31 0.66
N GLN A 10 -9.15 8.15 1.66
CA GLN A 10 -10.52 8.34 2.14
C GLN A 10 -11.49 8.82 1.05
N GLN A 11 -11.02 9.64 0.10
CA GLN A 11 -11.84 10.15 -1.01
C GLN A 11 -12.32 9.03 -1.94
N TYR A 12 -11.63 7.89 -1.94
CA TYR A 12 -11.93 6.72 -2.75
C TYR A 12 -12.71 5.64 -1.99
N GLY A 13 -12.99 5.85 -0.69
CA GLY A 13 -13.73 4.91 0.14
C GLY A 13 -13.15 3.49 0.10
N ASN A 14 -14.00 2.49 -0.13
CA ASN A 14 -13.57 1.09 -0.17
C ASN A 14 -12.63 0.79 -1.35
N ALA A 15 -12.78 1.49 -2.49
CA ALA A 15 -11.91 1.28 -3.63
C ALA A 15 -10.46 1.68 -3.32
N GLY A 16 -10.25 2.73 -2.50
CA GLY A 16 -8.91 3.11 -2.05
C GLY A 16 -8.25 2.05 -1.19
N LYS A 17 -9.01 1.36 -0.33
CA LYS A 17 -8.50 0.25 0.49
C LYS A 17 -8.14 -0.98 -0.35
N GLU A 18 -8.97 -1.31 -1.35
CA GLU A 18 -8.66 -2.41 -2.26
C GLU A 18 -7.46 -2.10 -3.15
N TYR A 19 -7.34 -0.85 -3.61
CA TYR A 19 -6.14 -0.38 -4.30
C TYR A 19 -4.88 -0.50 -3.43
N LEU A 20 -4.94 -0.08 -2.17
CA LEU A 20 -3.83 -0.21 -1.22
C LEU A 20 -3.35 -1.66 -1.09
N LYS A 21 -4.28 -2.61 -0.91
CA LYS A 21 -3.98 -4.04 -0.83
C LYS A 21 -3.35 -4.55 -2.12
N TRP A 22 -3.90 -4.16 -3.28
CA TRP A 22 -3.37 -4.53 -4.58
C TRP A 22 -1.94 -4.00 -4.78
N ALA A 23 -1.69 -2.73 -4.45
CA ALA A 23 -0.38 -2.10 -4.60
C ALA A 23 0.66 -2.80 -3.72
N ALA A 24 0.33 -3.08 -2.46
CA ALA A 24 1.19 -3.84 -1.54
C ALA A 24 1.47 -5.26 -2.06
N GLY A 25 0.44 -5.99 -2.51
CA GLY A 25 0.60 -7.32 -3.08
C GLY A 25 1.47 -7.34 -4.34
N MET A 26 1.28 -6.36 -5.23
CA MET A 26 2.10 -6.17 -6.41
C MET A 26 3.58 -5.97 -6.03
N ALA A 27 3.87 -5.06 -5.09
CA ALA A 27 5.24 -4.81 -4.64
C ALA A 27 5.91 -6.05 -4.04
N VAL A 28 5.20 -6.80 -3.19
CA VAL A 28 5.71 -8.05 -2.61
C VAL A 28 6.01 -9.09 -3.70
N SER A 29 5.13 -9.23 -4.69
CA SER A 29 5.30 -10.20 -5.80
C SER A 29 6.54 -9.97 -6.66
N LEU A 30 7.12 -8.77 -6.65
CA LEU A 30 8.36 -8.47 -7.38
C LEU A 30 9.60 -9.14 -6.74
N ASN A 31 9.47 -9.71 -5.54
CA ASN A 31 10.51 -10.48 -4.86
C ASN A 31 11.88 -9.74 -4.77
N ALA A 32 11.84 -8.45 -4.41
CA ALA A 32 13.01 -7.57 -4.36
C ALA A 32 14.07 -7.97 -3.30
N SER A 33 13.81 -9.01 -2.48
CA SER A 33 14.70 -9.51 -1.41
C SER A 33 15.05 -8.49 -0.31
N VAL A 34 14.38 -7.34 -0.30
CA VAL A 34 14.51 -6.27 0.71
C VAL A 34 13.12 -5.75 1.10
N PRO A 35 12.96 -5.11 2.27
CA PRO A 35 11.67 -4.63 2.74
C PRO A 35 11.09 -3.49 1.87
N TRP A 36 9.77 -3.45 1.80
CA TRP A 36 9.02 -2.31 1.27
C TRP A 36 8.52 -1.40 2.40
N ILE A 37 8.49 -0.10 2.12
CA ILE A 37 7.96 0.93 3.02
C ILE A 37 6.87 1.71 2.29
N MET A 38 5.83 2.11 3.02
CA MET A 38 4.79 3.04 2.57
C MET A 38 4.78 4.22 3.54
N CYS A 39 4.98 5.45 3.06
CA CYS A 39 4.99 6.64 3.91
C CYS A 39 3.57 7.19 4.10
N GLN A 40 3.28 7.71 5.30
CA GLN A 40 1.97 8.24 5.70
C GLN A 40 0.79 7.30 5.36
N GLN A 41 0.98 6.00 5.59
CA GLN A 41 -0.04 4.98 5.40
C GLN A 41 -0.23 4.20 6.70
N SER A 42 -1.17 4.63 7.53
CA SER A 42 -1.41 4.05 8.86
C SER A 42 -1.90 2.60 8.83
N ASP A 43 -2.57 2.22 7.74
CA ASP A 43 -3.10 0.88 7.48
C ASP A 43 -2.31 0.15 6.39
N ALA A 44 -1.02 0.47 6.25
CA ALA A 44 -0.11 -0.28 5.38
C ALA A 44 -0.22 -1.79 5.69
N PRO A 45 -0.50 -2.65 4.69
CA PRO A 45 -0.60 -4.08 4.90
C PRO A 45 0.73 -4.63 5.46
N ALA A 46 0.63 -5.56 6.42
CA ALA A 46 1.81 -6.29 6.88
C ALA A 46 2.48 -7.02 5.69
N PRO A 47 3.81 -7.20 5.72
CA PRO A 47 4.47 -8.05 4.74
C PRO A 47 3.82 -9.44 4.78
N MET A 48 3.32 -9.90 3.63
CA MET A 48 2.82 -11.27 3.47
C MET A 48 3.98 -12.25 3.30
#